data_AF-A0A210P5T1-F1
#
_entry.id   AF-A0A210P5T1-F1
#
_cell.length_a   1.000
_cell.length_b   1.000
_cell.length_c   1.000
_cell.angle_alpha   90.00
_cell.angle_beta   90.00
_cell.angle_gamma   90.00
#
_symmetry.space_group_name_H-M   'P 1'
#
loop_
_entity.id
_entity.type
_entity.pdbx_description
1 polymer ?
#
loop_
_entity_poly.entity_id
_entity_poly.type
_entity_poly.pdbx_seq_one_letter_code
_entity_poly.pdbx_strand_id
1 'polypeptide(L)'
;MSILLTGDHYWIGTDTRQYVGIFLSQDTSFNGNGVAAYNFLSKTIWNLTNGNYHVFLLALSFLTVLFFILSLQKLKSDFFESFIAVFIYISFYFYFESFNIQRQMLAVSIAMFATCFFIERKYLKALTFFLLAVGIHSTALIALLNFALIKIKKDKKSLVVSMIALSIMLANVNIILQLFAEIFSHYKIYISTVESGSLAAGGGALILGLFFILIAGTAFFMTDAFSSKIYSFTFFATVLGSLFYIIGMNSQMLIRIADYFLIFAPVFIPRAIKKISNRFLQKNIVNCFCCAIVLIAGLTIMTYKLLNNFGDIVPYSSDIRFWM
;
A
#
# COMPACT_ATOMS: atom_id res chain seq x y z
N MET A 1 14.34 4.63 -10.70
CA MET A 1 13.38 5.76 -10.67
C MET A 1 13.65 6.70 -9.49
N SER A 2 13.97 6.20 -8.29
CA SER A 2 14.61 6.99 -7.23
C SER A 2 15.88 7.70 -7.70
N ILE A 3 16.72 7.02 -8.48
CA ILE A 3 17.97 7.58 -9.05
C ILE A 3 17.73 8.71 -10.08
N LEU A 4 16.64 8.68 -10.85
CA LEU A 4 16.35 9.75 -11.83
C LEU A 4 15.89 11.05 -11.17
N LEU A 5 15.60 10.99 -9.87
CA LEU A 5 15.13 12.09 -9.07
C LEU A 5 16.18 12.52 -8.03
N THR A 6 17.03 11.62 -7.54
CA THR A 6 18.14 11.98 -6.64
C THR A 6 19.36 12.46 -7.44
N GLY A 7 19.47 13.77 -7.66
CA GLY A 7 20.78 14.39 -7.87
C GLY A 7 21.65 14.26 -6.61
N ASP A 8 22.96 14.17 -6.77
CA ASP A 8 24.00 13.71 -5.82
C ASP A 8 24.04 14.29 -4.39
N HIS A 9 23.10 15.16 -4.00
CA HIS A 9 23.13 15.86 -2.70
C HIS A 9 21.80 15.89 -1.93
N TYR A 10 20.74 15.22 -2.38
CA TYR A 10 19.42 15.34 -1.75
C TYR A 10 18.73 14.01 -1.47
N TRP A 11 18.29 13.83 -0.22
CA TRP A 11 17.48 12.69 0.22
C TRP A 11 16.02 12.93 -0.21
N ILE A 12 15.43 11.95 -0.91
CA ILE A 12 14.00 11.96 -1.23
C ILE A 12 13.30 11.07 -0.22
N GLY A 13 12.32 11.60 0.48
CA GLY A 13 11.55 10.88 1.47
C GLY A 13 12.09 11.02 2.89
N THR A 14 11.16 11.16 3.84
CA THR A 14 11.42 11.44 5.25
C THR A 14 12.36 10.43 5.91
N ASP A 15 12.22 9.15 5.53
CA ASP A 15 12.90 8.03 6.20
C ASP A 15 14.16 7.58 5.43
N THR A 16 14.41 8.10 4.22
CA THR A 16 15.51 7.65 3.35
C THR A 16 16.87 7.82 4.01
N ARG A 17 17.09 8.94 4.70
CA ARG A 17 18.34 9.18 5.45
C ARG A 17 18.59 8.11 6.50
N GLN A 18 17.54 7.66 7.19
CA GLN A 18 17.63 6.61 8.19
C GLN A 18 17.98 5.27 7.52
N TYR A 19 17.30 4.90 6.44
CA TYR A 19 17.60 3.65 5.71
C TYR A 19 19.02 3.61 5.17
N VAL A 20 19.52 4.71 4.61
CA VAL A 20 20.90 4.79 4.12
C VAL A 20 21.91 4.70 5.25
N GLY A 21 21.67 5.39 6.37
CA GLY A 21 22.52 5.30 7.55
C GLY A 21 22.68 3.87 8.04
N ILE A 22 21.57 3.14 8.17
CA ILE A 22 21.55 1.72 8.59
C ILE A 22 22.26 0.82 7.56
N PHE A 23 22.03 1.06 6.27
CA PHE A 23 22.69 0.32 5.20
C PHE A 23 24.21 0.53 5.22
N LEU A 24 24.68 1.76 5.40
CA LEU A 24 26.12 2.06 5.41
C LEU A 24 26.82 1.55 6.67
N SER A 25 26.17 1.65 7.83
CA SER A 25 26.71 1.15 9.11
C SER A 25 26.61 -0.37 9.25
N GLN A 26 25.87 -1.04 8.36
CA GLN A 26 25.54 -2.47 8.47
C GLN A 26 24.93 -2.82 9.85
N ASP A 27 24.18 -1.89 10.43
CA ASP A 27 23.56 -2.08 11.73
C ASP A 27 22.40 -3.07 11.65
N THR A 28 22.64 -4.29 12.09
CA THR A 28 21.63 -5.36 12.15
C THR A 28 20.72 -5.28 13.38
N SER A 29 21.03 -4.41 14.35
CA SER A 29 20.27 -4.26 15.60
C SER A 29 19.02 -3.37 15.43
N PHE A 30 18.97 -2.60 14.35
CA PHE A 30 17.87 -1.70 14.07
C PHE A 30 16.54 -2.46 13.83
N ASN A 31 15.53 -2.19 14.68
CA ASN A 31 14.17 -2.75 14.62
C ASN A 31 14.12 -4.29 14.73
N GLY A 32 14.63 -4.87 15.82
CA GLY A 32 14.82 -6.33 16.07
C GLY A 32 13.68 -7.34 15.78
N ASN A 33 12.51 -6.95 15.27
CA ASN A 33 11.42 -7.86 14.91
C ASN A 33 11.25 -7.97 13.38
N GLY A 34 11.42 -9.18 12.82
CA GLY A 34 11.07 -9.49 11.41
C GLY A 34 11.94 -8.78 10.37
N VAL A 35 13.28 -8.90 10.49
CA VAL A 35 14.23 -8.18 9.61
C VAL A 35 15.29 -9.10 8.99
N ALA A 36 15.23 -10.41 9.23
CA ALA A 36 16.27 -11.34 8.76
C ALA A 36 16.46 -11.29 7.23
N ALA A 37 15.37 -11.26 6.46
CA ALA A 37 15.45 -11.18 5.01
C ALA A 37 15.91 -9.80 4.52
N TYR A 38 15.51 -8.73 5.20
CA TYR A 38 15.96 -7.37 4.87
C TYR A 38 17.46 -7.18 5.17
N ASN A 39 17.93 -7.66 6.33
CA ASN A 39 19.34 -7.61 6.70
C ASN A 39 20.19 -8.46 5.76
N PHE A 40 19.70 -9.64 5.37
CA PHE A 40 20.36 -10.46 4.35
C PHE A 40 20.49 -9.70 3.03
N LEU A 41 19.38 -9.14 2.51
CA LEU A 41 19.39 -8.36 1.27
C LEU A 41 20.34 -7.16 1.35
N SER A 42 20.27 -6.39 2.44
CA SER A 42 21.14 -5.24 2.72
C SER A 42 22.61 -5.64 2.68
N LYS A 43 22.99 -6.69 3.43
CA LYS A 43 24.37 -7.18 3.51
C LYS A 43 24.87 -7.71 2.17
N THR A 44 24.04 -8.43 1.43
CA THR A 44 24.40 -8.92 0.09
C THR A 44 24.68 -7.76 -0.86
N ILE A 45 23.82 -6.74 -0.91
CA ILE A 45 24.04 -5.58 -1.78
C ILE A 45 25.26 -4.79 -1.33
N TRP A 46 25.44 -4.59 -0.03
CA TRP A 46 26.61 -3.89 0.50
C TRP A 46 27.91 -4.57 0.08
N ASN A 47 28.00 -5.90 0.23
CA ASN A 47 29.18 -6.68 -0.17
C ASN A 47 29.45 -6.65 -1.68
N LEU A 48 28.39 -6.67 -2.51
CA LEU A 48 28.53 -6.70 -3.98
C LEU A 48 28.86 -5.33 -4.58
N THR A 49 28.54 -4.25 -3.86
CA THR A 49 28.62 -2.88 -4.38
C THR A 49 29.55 -1.98 -3.58
N ASN A 50 30.27 -2.53 -2.60
CA ASN A 50 31.11 -1.80 -1.64
C ASN A 50 30.34 -0.66 -0.97
N GLY A 51 29.12 -0.95 -0.51
CA GLY A 51 28.30 0.02 0.21
C GLY A 51 27.61 1.09 -0.67
N ASN A 52 27.38 0.84 -1.95
CA ASN A 52 26.63 1.77 -2.80
C ASN A 52 25.14 1.78 -2.46
N TYR A 53 24.70 2.77 -1.69
CA TYR A 53 23.32 2.88 -1.24
C TYR A 53 22.33 3.20 -2.37
N HIS A 54 22.76 3.80 -3.49
CA HIS A 54 21.86 4.03 -4.63
C HIS A 54 21.40 2.71 -5.25
N VAL A 55 22.31 1.73 -5.36
CA VAL A 55 21.96 0.38 -5.82
C VAL A 55 21.01 -0.30 -4.84
N PHE A 56 21.23 -0.11 -3.55
CA PHE A 56 20.33 -0.62 -2.51
C PHE A 56 18.91 -0.05 -2.63
N LEU A 57 18.77 1.28 -2.70
CA LEU A 57 17.46 1.93 -2.87
C LEU A 57 16.80 1.53 -4.19
N LEU A 58 17.57 1.41 -5.27
CA LEU A 58 17.06 0.93 -6.56
C LEU A 58 16.53 -0.50 -6.46
N ALA A 59 17.27 -1.39 -5.81
CA ALA A 59 16.88 -2.79 -5.64
C ALA A 59 15.56 -2.91 -4.85
N LEU A 60 15.43 -2.17 -3.74
CA LEU A 60 14.20 -2.16 -2.96
C LEU A 60 13.00 -1.64 -3.77
N SER A 61 13.16 -0.52 -4.47
CA SER A 61 12.08 0.03 -5.32
C SER A 61 11.73 -0.89 -6.49
N PHE A 62 12.75 -1.49 -7.13
CA PHE A 62 12.55 -2.45 -8.21
C PHE A 62 11.79 -3.68 -7.74
N LEU A 63 12.19 -4.29 -6.61
CA LEU A 63 11.52 -5.45 -6.05
C LEU A 63 10.07 -5.13 -5.66
N THR A 64 9.81 -3.96 -5.05
CA THR A 64 8.45 -3.51 -4.70
C THR A 64 7.55 -3.48 -5.94
N VAL A 65 7.99 -2.79 -7.00
CA VAL A 65 7.22 -2.69 -8.25
C VAL A 65 7.10 -4.06 -8.93
N LEU A 66 8.17 -4.86 -8.96
CA LEU A 66 8.16 -6.20 -9.54
C LEU A 66 7.08 -7.08 -8.89
N PHE A 67 7.05 -7.18 -7.56
CA PHE A 67 6.06 -8.01 -6.87
C PHE A 67 4.63 -7.49 -7.03
N PHE A 68 4.44 -6.17 -7.12
CA PHE A 68 3.15 -5.58 -7.47
C PHE A 68 2.70 -6.02 -8.87
N ILE A 69 3.54 -5.86 -9.89
CA ILE A 69 3.22 -6.25 -11.28
C ILE A 69 2.98 -7.76 -11.41
N LEU A 70 3.81 -8.59 -10.78
CA LEU A 70 3.61 -10.04 -10.76
C LEU A 70 2.27 -10.43 -10.10
N SER A 71 1.83 -9.67 -9.08
CA SER A 71 0.52 -9.85 -8.46
C SER A 71 -0.62 -9.50 -9.41
N LEU A 72 -0.51 -8.40 -10.17
CA LEU A 72 -1.51 -8.04 -11.21
C LEU A 72 -1.67 -9.14 -12.25
N GLN A 73 -0.55 -9.68 -12.74
CA GLN A 73 -0.55 -10.79 -13.71
C GLN A 73 -1.25 -12.04 -13.13
N LYS A 74 -0.95 -12.41 -11.88
CA LYS A 74 -1.59 -13.54 -11.21
C LYS A 74 -3.07 -13.36 -10.97
N LEU A 75 -3.50 -12.15 -10.67
CA LEU A 75 -4.90 -11.83 -10.47
C LEU A 75 -5.69 -11.82 -11.79
N LYS A 76 -5.03 -12.05 -12.94
CA LYS A 76 -5.59 -12.15 -14.30
C LYS A 76 -6.19 -10.85 -14.82
N SER A 77 -5.52 -9.73 -14.57
CA SER A 77 -5.89 -8.45 -15.17
C SER A 77 -5.55 -8.47 -16.66
N ASP A 78 -6.47 -8.02 -17.52
CA ASP A 78 -6.15 -7.77 -18.92
C ASP A 78 -5.22 -6.55 -19.06
N PHE A 79 -4.74 -6.26 -20.28
CA PHE A 79 -3.79 -5.15 -20.50
C PHE A 79 -4.37 -3.80 -20.03
N PHE A 80 -5.65 -3.53 -20.34
CA PHE A 80 -6.31 -2.29 -19.97
C PHE A 80 -6.51 -2.19 -18.45
N GLU A 81 -6.98 -3.27 -17.81
CA GLU A 81 -7.10 -3.36 -16.36
C GLU A 81 -5.75 -3.13 -15.68
N SER A 82 -4.67 -3.71 -16.22
CA SER A 82 -3.31 -3.56 -15.71
C SER A 82 -2.79 -2.13 -15.86
N PHE A 83 -3.06 -1.48 -16.99
CA PHE A 83 -2.68 -0.08 -17.22
C PHE A 83 -3.34 0.85 -16.20
N ILE A 84 -4.66 0.73 -16.01
CA ILE A 84 -5.39 1.52 -15.02
C ILE A 84 -4.94 1.19 -13.59
N ALA A 85 -4.65 -0.07 -13.28
CA ALA A 85 -4.11 -0.47 -11.98
C ALA A 85 -2.76 0.20 -11.68
N VAL A 86 -1.84 0.22 -12.64
CA VAL A 86 -0.54 0.91 -12.49
C VAL A 86 -0.74 2.41 -12.34
N PHE A 87 -1.63 3.01 -13.13
CA PHE A 87 -1.98 4.42 -12.97
C PHE A 87 -2.49 4.73 -11.56
N ILE A 88 -3.40 3.89 -11.03
CA ILE A 88 -3.92 4.06 -9.66
C ILE A 88 -2.78 3.90 -8.65
N TYR A 89 -1.93 2.88 -8.78
CA TYR A 89 -0.80 2.68 -7.90
C TYR A 89 0.12 3.91 -7.81
N ILE A 90 0.34 4.61 -8.93
CA ILE A 90 1.16 5.82 -8.96
C ILE A 90 0.38 7.03 -8.42
N SER A 91 -0.77 7.34 -9.02
CA SER A 91 -1.51 8.59 -8.78
C SER A 91 -2.25 8.61 -7.44
N PHE A 92 -2.62 7.45 -6.88
CA PHE A 92 -3.20 7.35 -5.54
C PHE A 92 -2.13 7.25 -4.46
N TYR A 93 -0.89 7.63 -4.80
CA TYR A 93 0.23 7.82 -3.90
C TYR A 93 0.86 6.56 -3.33
N PHE A 94 0.40 5.34 -3.63
CA PHE A 94 1.06 4.10 -3.17
C PHE A 94 2.54 4.05 -3.60
N TYR A 95 2.83 4.49 -4.82
CA TYR A 95 4.20 4.59 -5.32
C TYR A 95 5.03 5.62 -4.54
N PHE A 96 4.50 6.83 -4.34
CA PHE A 96 5.21 7.91 -3.64
C PHE A 96 5.39 7.61 -2.14
N GLU A 97 4.42 6.96 -1.52
CA GLU A 97 4.50 6.48 -0.14
C GLU A 97 5.65 5.47 0.04
N SER A 98 5.96 4.69 -1.00
CA SER A 98 7.07 3.73 -0.97
C SER A 98 8.46 4.35 -0.83
N PHE A 99 8.60 5.67 -1.04
CA PHE A 99 9.86 6.37 -0.77
C PHE A 99 10.07 6.62 0.74
N ASN A 100 8.98 6.75 1.51
CA ASN A 100 9.04 6.96 2.96
C ASN A 100 9.00 5.64 3.72
N ILE A 101 8.12 4.73 3.34
CA ILE A 101 7.96 3.46 4.04
C ILE A 101 8.46 2.29 3.19
N GLN A 102 9.66 2.42 2.62
CA GLN A 102 10.20 1.53 1.58
C GLN A 102 10.24 0.05 2.00
N ARG A 103 10.67 -0.24 3.23
CA ARG A 103 10.63 -1.60 3.80
C ARG A 103 9.22 -2.17 3.86
N GLN A 104 8.28 -1.36 4.34
CA GLN A 104 6.90 -1.79 4.50
C GLN A 104 6.24 -1.99 3.13
N MET A 105 6.40 -1.08 2.18
CA MET A 105 5.78 -1.21 0.85
C MET A 105 6.35 -2.40 0.04
N LEU A 106 7.63 -2.73 0.24
CA LEU A 106 8.19 -3.98 -0.28
C LEU A 106 7.48 -5.19 0.35
N ALA A 107 7.32 -5.19 1.68
CA ALA A 107 6.61 -6.26 2.38
C ALA A 107 5.13 -6.35 1.99
N VAL A 108 4.43 -5.23 1.80
CA VAL A 108 3.04 -5.16 1.30
C VAL A 108 2.93 -5.79 -0.09
N SER A 109 3.87 -5.47 -1.00
CA SER A 109 3.88 -6.01 -2.36
C SER A 109 4.17 -7.51 -2.39
N ILE A 110 5.13 -7.99 -1.58
CA ILE A 110 5.40 -9.43 -1.42
C ILE A 110 4.20 -10.14 -0.78
N ALA A 111 3.54 -9.53 0.22
CA ALA A 111 2.37 -10.11 0.86
C ALA A 111 1.15 -10.18 -0.08
N MET A 112 0.98 -9.19 -0.97
CA MET A 112 0.00 -9.25 -2.06
C MET A 112 0.29 -10.44 -2.98
N PHE A 113 1.56 -10.68 -3.31
CA PHE A 113 1.97 -11.80 -4.16
C PHE A 113 1.75 -13.17 -3.47
N ALA A 114 2.06 -13.26 -2.17
CA ALA A 114 1.76 -14.42 -1.33
C ALA A 114 0.25 -14.73 -1.33
N THR A 115 -0.57 -13.68 -1.21
CA THR A 115 -2.03 -13.77 -1.26
C THR A 115 -2.51 -14.35 -2.58
N CYS A 116 -1.90 -13.98 -3.70
CA CYS A 116 -2.22 -14.56 -5.01
C CYS A 116 -2.01 -16.09 -5.05
N PHE A 117 -0.89 -16.58 -4.52
CA PHE A 117 -0.66 -18.02 -4.40
C PHE A 117 -1.65 -18.71 -3.45
N PHE A 118 -2.07 -18.03 -2.39
CA PHE A 118 -3.07 -18.55 -1.48
C PHE A 118 -4.43 -18.70 -2.16
N ILE A 119 -4.84 -17.74 -3.00
CA ILE A 119 -6.06 -17.81 -3.83
C ILE A 119 -5.99 -19.02 -4.78
N GLU A 120 -4.83 -19.24 -5.40
CA GLU A 120 -4.52 -20.39 -6.27
C GLU A 120 -4.40 -21.73 -5.52
N ARG A 121 -4.58 -21.76 -4.19
CA ARG A 121 -4.39 -22.94 -3.32
C ARG A 121 -2.97 -23.52 -3.32
N LYS A 122 -1.97 -22.74 -3.77
CA LYS A 122 -0.54 -23.11 -3.73
C LYS A 122 0.06 -22.71 -2.38
N TYR A 123 -0.39 -23.38 -1.32
CA TYR A 123 -0.13 -22.96 0.07
C TYR A 123 1.35 -22.91 0.43
N LEU A 124 2.18 -23.82 -0.07
CA LEU A 124 3.62 -23.79 0.20
C LEU A 124 4.27 -22.52 -0.36
N LYS A 125 3.95 -22.16 -1.61
CA LYS A 125 4.43 -20.91 -2.23
C LYS A 125 3.89 -19.68 -1.50
N ALA A 126 2.62 -19.71 -1.11
CA ALA A 126 2.02 -18.64 -0.32
C ALA A 126 2.74 -18.44 1.01
N LEU A 127 3.03 -19.53 1.73
CA LEU A 127 3.77 -19.52 2.99
C LEU A 127 5.20 -18.98 2.80
N THR A 128 5.91 -19.43 1.77
CA THR A 128 7.27 -18.94 1.49
C THR A 128 7.30 -17.43 1.27
N PHE A 129 6.44 -16.90 0.40
CA PHE A 129 6.40 -15.46 0.15
C PHE A 129 5.86 -14.67 1.35
N PHE A 130 4.93 -15.23 2.12
CA PHE A 130 4.46 -14.61 3.36
C PHE A 130 5.57 -14.49 4.40
N LEU A 131 6.33 -15.56 4.66
CA LEU A 131 7.47 -15.53 5.57
C LEU A 131 8.57 -14.60 5.07
N LEU A 132 8.78 -14.52 3.75
CA LEU A 132 9.67 -13.53 3.16
C LEU A 132 9.20 -12.09 3.46
N ALA A 133 7.91 -11.79 3.28
CA ALA A 133 7.35 -10.48 3.60
C ALA A 133 7.53 -10.12 5.09
N VAL A 134 7.23 -11.06 5.99
CA VAL A 134 7.44 -10.90 7.45
C VAL A 134 8.92 -10.70 7.78
N GLY A 135 9.82 -11.37 7.06
CA GLY A 135 11.27 -11.20 7.19
C GLY A 135 11.82 -9.88 6.65
N ILE A 136 11.06 -9.15 5.82
CA ILE A 136 11.38 -7.78 5.37
C ILE A 136 10.84 -6.75 6.36
N HIS A 137 9.58 -6.92 6.77
CA HIS A 137 8.93 -6.04 7.73
C HIS A 137 7.85 -6.79 8.51
N SER A 138 7.96 -6.79 9.85
CA SER A 138 7.12 -7.57 10.75
C SER A 138 5.62 -7.27 10.65
N THR A 139 5.23 -6.04 10.27
CA THR A 139 3.80 -5.72 10.09
C THR A 139 3.16 -6.50 8.94
N ALA A 140 3.94 -7.19 8.09
CA ALA A 140 3.39 -8.13 7.11
C ALA A 140 2.60 -9.28 7.73
N LEU A 141 2.72 -9.52 9.04
CA LEU A 141 1.82 -10.42 9.78
C LEU A 141 0.33 -10.04 9.61
N ILE A 142 0.01 -8.76 9.40
CA ILE A 142 -1.35 -8.27 9.11
C ILE A 142 -1.93 -8.94 7.86
N ALA A 143 -1.09 -9.30 6.88
CA ALA A 143 -1.54 -10.00 5.67
C ALA A 143 -2.15 -11.38 5.96
N LEU A 144 -1.97 -11.95 7.14
CA LEU A 144 -2.69 -13.15 7.58
C LEU A 144 -4.21 -12.93 7.57
N LEU A 145 -4.66 -11.70 7.85
CA LEU A 145 -6.07 -11.31 7.75
C LEU A 145 -6.59 -11.44 6.32
N ASN A 146 -5.75 -11.23 5.30
CA ASN A 146 -6.14 -11.48 3.91
C ASN A 146 -6.36 -12.98 3.64
N PHE A 147 -5.58 -13.86 4.25
CA PHE A 147 -5.77 -15.32 4.11
C PHE A 147 -7.08 -15.77 4.74
N ALA A 148 -7.37 -15.26 5.95
CA ALA A 148 -8.67 -15.46 6.60
C ALA A 148 -9.81 -14.88 5.74
N LEU A 149 -9.63 -13.67 5.21
CA LEU A 149 -10.60 -13.02 4.33
C LEU A 149 -10.86 -13.87 3.09
N ILE A 150 -9.87 -14.53 2.49
CA ILE A 150 -10.11 -15.42 1.33
C ILE A 150 -10.99 -16.62 1.67
N LYS A 151 -10.96 -17.11 2.91
CA LYS A 151 -11.69 -18.29 3.37
C LYS A 151 -13.13 -17.98 3.80
N ILE A 152 -13.37 -16.78 4.32
CA ILE A 152 -14.72 -16.33 4.71
C ILE A 152 -15.61 -16.24 3.46
N LYS A 153 -16.85 -16.75 3.55
CA LYS A 153 -17.84 -16.64 2.48
C LYS A 153 -18.09 -15.17 2.12
N LYS A 154 -18.27 -14.87 0.82
CA LYS A 154 -18.52 -13.50 0.35
C LYS A 154 -19.99 -13.32 -0.01
N ASP A 155 -20.74 -12.81 0.95
CA ASP A 155 -22.14 -12.45 0.80
C ASP A 155 -22.48 -11.20 1.62
N LYS A 156 -23.71 -10.70 1.47
CA LYS A 156 -24.20 -9.51 2.17
C LYS A 156 -24.09 -9.64 3.69
N LYS A 157 -24.37 -10.83 4.24
CA LYS A 157 -24.27 -11.10 5.69
C LYS A 157 -22.84 -10.92 6.16
N SER A 158 -21.88 -11.50 5.46
CA SER A 158 -20.45 -11.40 5.80
C SER A 158 -19.94 -9.96 5.69
N LEU A 159 -20.48 -9.18 4.74
CA LEU A 159 -20.20 -7.75 4.65
C LEU A 159 -20.70 -6.99 5.88
N VAL A 160 -21.97 -7.18 6.26
CA VAL A 160 -22.55 -6.55 7.45
C VAL A 160 -21.77 -6.94 8.72
N VAL A 161 -21.44 -8.23 8.88
CA VAL A 161 -20.64 -8.70 10.02
C VAL A 161 -19.25 -8.03 10.02
N SER A 162 -18.60 -7.89 8.87
CA SER A 162 -17.31 -7.19 8.79
C SER A 162 -17.40 -5.71 9.14
N MET A 163 -18.50 -5.04 8.77
CA MET A 163 -18.75 -3.64 9.15
C MET A 163 -18.97 -3.52 10.67
N ILE A 164 -19.77 -4.41 11.27
CA ILE A 164 -20.00 -4.42 12.72
C ILE A 164 -18.69 -4.69 13.48
N ALA A 165 -17.93 -5.68 13.04
CA ALA A 165 -16.63 -5.99 13.64
C ALA A 165 -15.69 -4.79 13.58
N LEU A 166 -15.67 -4.08 12.45
CA LEU A 166 -14.86 -2.87 12.33
C LEU A 166 -15.38 -1.72 13.20
N SER A 167 -16.69 -1.54 13.33
CA SER A 167 -17.28 -0.55 14.25
C SER A 167 -16.92 -0.85 15.72
N ILE A 168 -16.87 -2.13 16.11
CA ILE A 168 -16.43 -2.54 17.45
C ILE A 168 -14.93 -2.27 17.62
N MET A 169 -14.11 -2.61 16.61
CA MET A 169 -12.68 -2.29 16.62
C MET A 169 -12.45 -0.78 16.77
N LEU A 170 -13.26 0.01 16.08
CA LEU A 170 -13.27 1.46 16.12
C LEU A 170 -13.52 2.03 17.51
N ALA A 171 -14.56 1.53 18.18
CA ALA A 171 -14.88 1.92 19.54
C ALA A 171 -13.73 1.62 20.52
N ASN A 172 -12.83 0.70 20.16
CA ASN A 172 -11.70 0.24 20.97
C ASN A 172 -10.34 0.57 20.33
N VAL A 173 -10.27 1.60 19.48
CA VAL A 173 -9.06 1.90 18.67
C VAL A 173 -7.81 2.11 19.53
N ASN A 174 -7.94 2.74 20.70
CA ASN A 174 -6.81 2.98 21.61
C ASN A 174 -6.21 1.66 22.14
N ILE A 175 -7.07 0.70 22.50
CA ILE A 175 -6.63 -0.64 22.94
C ILE A 175 -5.92 -1.36 21.80
N ILE A 176 -6.45 -1.26 20.57
CA ILE A 176 -5.83 -1.87 19.38
C ILE A 176 -4.45 -1.26 19.11
N LEU A 177 -4.31 0.06 19.22
CA LEU A 177 -3.03 0.75 19.03
C LEU A 177 -2.01 0.34 20.10
N GLN A 178 -2.43 0.21 21.36
CA GLN A 178 -1.59 -0.27 22.46
C GLN A 178 -1.11 -1.70 22.20
N LEU A 179 -2.02 -2.64 21.91
CA LEU A 179 -1.69 -4.02 21.55
C LEU A 179 -0.75 -4.08 20.33
N PHE A 180 -1.01 -3.25 19.32
CA PHE A 180 -0.16 -3.18 18.13
C PHE A 180 1.26 -2.73 18.48
N ALA A 181 1.44 -1.71 19.32
CA ALA A 181 2.77 -1.25 19.73
C ALA A 181 3.47 -2.21 20.71
N GLU A 182 2.73 -3.04 21.45
CA GLU A 182 3.30 -4.12 22.24
C GLU A 182 3.88 -5.22 21.35
N ILE A 183 3.14 -5.62 20.32
CA ILE A 183 3.59 -6.62 19.33
C ILE A 183 4.73 -6.06 18.47
N PHE A 184 4.61 -4.80 18.06
CA PHE A 184 5.56 -4.10 17.20
C PHE A 184 6.20 -2.93 17.97
N SER A 185 7.18 -3.25 18.82
CA SER A 185 7.79 -2.34 19.79
C SER A 185 8.29 -1.00 19.22
N HIS A 186 8.70 -0.94 17.95
CA HIS A 186 9.12 0.30 17.30
C HIS A 186 7.99 1.31 17.11
N TYR A 187 6.73 0.87 17.24
CA TYR A 187 5.58 1.77 17.19
C TYR A 187 5.23 2.42 18.53
N LYS A 188 5.90 2.06 19.64
CA LYS A 188 5.66 2.71 20.95
C LYS A 188 5.89 4.22 20.91
N ILE A 189 6.82 4.69 20.07
CA ILE A 189 7.09 6.12 19.84
C ILE A 189 5.84 6.85 19.32
N TYR A 190 5.00 6.16 18.55
CA TYR A 190 3.80 6.74 17.95
C TYR A 190 2.62 6.80 18.93
N ILE A 191 2.64 6.06 20.06
CA ILE A 191 1.57 6.15 21.07
C ILE A 191 1.64 7.48 21.82
N SER A 192 2.83 7.90 22.25
CA SER A 192 3.01 9.15 23.01
C SER A 192 2.85 10.42 22.16
N THR A 193 2.94 10.32 20.84
CA THR A 193 2.79 11.44 19.89
C THR A 193 1.39 11.59 19.32
N VAL A 194 0.53 10.57 19.42
CA VAL A 194 -0.90 10.69 19.08
C VAL A 194 -1.61 11.67 20.01
N GLU A 195 -1.20 11.75 21.29
CA GLU A 195 -1.76 12.71 22.26
C GLU A 195 -1.36 14.18 21.97
N SER A 196 -0.25 14.42 21.26
CA SER A 196 0.25 15.77 20.95
C SER A 196 -0.20 16.32 19.59
N GLY A 197 -0.99 15.56 18.82
CA GLY A 197 -1.48 15.97 17.49
C GLY A 197 -0.39 16.16 16.43
N SER A 198 0.86 15.77 16.72
CA SER A 198 2.05 16.14 15.94
C SER A 198 2.36 15.20 14.75
N LEU A 199 1.66 14.08 14.62
CA LEU A 199 1.90 13.07 13.57
C LEU A 199 0.59 12.62 12.90
N ALA A 200 -0.17 13.58 12.35
CA ALA A 200 -1.30 13.27 11.48
C ALA A 200 -0.87 12.42 10.27
N ALA A 201 -1.77 11.57 9.77
CA ALA A 201 -1.49 10.84 8.54
C ALA A 201 -1.23 11.86 7.42
N GLY A 202 -0.14 11.70 6.66
CA GLY A 202 0.24 12.59 5.56
C GLY A 202 -1.00 12.91 4.72
N GLY A 203 -1.40 14.18 4.73
CA GLY A 203 -2.79 14.61 4.52
C GLY A 203 -3.49 13.97 3.32
N GLY A 204 -4.81 13.77 3.43
CA GLY A 204 -5.64 13.21 2.36
C GLY A 204 -6.05 11.75 2.53
N ALA A 205 -5.65 11.06 3.61
CA ALA A 205 -6.11 9.71 3.93
C ALA A 205 -7.65 9.61 4.02
N LEU A 206 -8.31 10.59 4.66
CA LEU A 206 -9.77 10.69 4.72
C LEU A 206 -10.39 10.79 3.33
N ILE A 207 -9.87 11.71 2.48
CA ILE A 207 -10.38 11.94 1.12
C ILE A 207 -10.25 10.67 0.28
N LEU A 208 -9.08 10.02 0.37
CA LEU A 208 -8.78 8.80 -0.36
C LEU A 208 -9.64 7.62 0.09
N GLY A 209 -9.82 7.46 1.40
CA GLY A 209 -10.71 6.46 1.98
C GLY A 209 -12.17 6.67 1.57
N LEU A 210 -12.68 7.91 1.63
CA LEU A 210 -14.03 8.25 1.17
C LEU A 210 -14.21 7.97 -0.33
N PHE A 211 -13.22 8.30 -1.16
CA PHE A 211 -13.25 8.01 -2.59
C PHE A 211 -13.32 6.50 -2.88
N PHE A 212 -12.51 5.69 -2.19
CA PHE A 212 -12.57 4.23 -2.35
C PHE A 212 -13.91 3.66 -1.86
N ILE A 213 -14.48 4.19 -0.79
CA ILE A 213 -15.84 3.82 -0.33
C ILE A 213 -16.90 4.21 -1.35
N LEU A 214 -16.81 5.38 -1.96
CA LEU A 214 -17.73 5.80 -3.01
C LEU A 214 -17.70 4.83 -4.20
N ILE A 215 -16.51 4.47 -4.70
CA ILE A 215 -16.38 3.49 -5.79
C ILE A 215 -16.88 2.11 -5.37
N ALA A 216 -16.54 1.65 -4.17
CA ALA A 216 -17.02 0.36 -3.68
C ALA A 216 -18.56 0.34 -3.53
N GLY A 217 -19.14 1.40 -2.98
CA GLY A 217 -20.59 1.55 -2.82
C GLY A 217 -21.31 1.57 -4.17
N THR A 218 -20.85 2.39 -5.12
CA THR A 218 -21.41 2.41 -6.48
C THR A 218 -21.33 1.05 -7.15
N ALA A 219 -20.19 0.36 -7.07
CA ALA A 219 -20.02 -0.99 -7.59
C ALA A 219 -20.96 -2.00 -6.91
N PHE A 220 -21.18 -1.89 -5.60
CA PHE A 220 -22.10 -2.76 -4.84
C PHE A 220 -23.56 -2.61 -5.30
N PHE A 221 -24.02 -1.39 -5.58
CA PHE A 221 -25.38 -1.15 -6.04
C PHE A 221 -25.58 -1.45 -7.54
N MET A 222 -24.57 -1.21 -8.36
CA MET A 222 -24.68 -1.33 -9.83
C MET A 222 -24.30 -2.71 -10.37
N THR A 223 -23.57 -3.52 -9.59
CA THR A 223 -23.04 -4.82 -10.03
C THR A 223 -23.28 -5.91 -9.00
N ASP A 224 -23.19 -7.17 -9.44
CA ASP A 224 -23.06 -8.28 -8.48
C ASP A 224 -21.65 -8.27 -7.87
N ALA A 225 -21.53 -7.68 -6.68
CA ALA A 225 -20.32 -7.63 -5.86
C ALA A 225 -19.74 -9.02 -5.55
N PHE A 226 -20.55 -10.08 -5.63
CA PHE A 226 -20.18 -11.43 -5.23
C PHE A 226 -20.01 -12.39 -6.42
N SER A 227 -20.03 -11.87 -7.66
CA SER A 227 -20.07 -12.71 -8.86
C SER A 227 -18.85 -13.61 -9.07
N SER A 228 -17.68 -13.24 -8.52
CA SER A 228 -16.46 -14.05 -8.63
C SER A 228 -15.63 -13.95 -7.37
N LYS A 229 -14.89 -15.02 -7.06
CA LYS A 229 -14.04 -15.10 -5.86
C LYS A 229 -13.02 -13.96 -5.81
N ILE A 230 -12.38 -13.65 -6.94
CA ILE A 230 -11.35 -12.59 -6.98
C ILE A 230 -12.00 -11.22 -6.85
N TYR A 231 -13.08 -10.95 -7.61
CA TYR A 231 -13.76 -9.64 -7.56
C TYR A 231 -14.30 -9.34 -6.17
N SER A 232 -14.99 -10.31 -5.57
CA SER A 232 -15.52 -10.17 -4.20
C SER A 232 -14.42 -10.01 -3.16
N PHE A 233 -13.31 -10.75 -3.26
CA PHE A 233 -12.16 -10.57 -2.38
C PHE A 233 -11.57 -9.16 -2.49
N THR A 234 -11.29 -8.69 -3.70
CA THR A 234 -10.71 -7.35 -3.92
C THR A 234 -11.67 -6.23 -3.51
N PHE A 235 -12.99 -6.44 -3.68
CA PHE A 235 -14.03 -5.54 -3.17
C PHE A 235 -13.99 -5.45 -1.65
N PHE A 236 -14.03 -6.58 -0.94
CA PHE A 236 -13.97 -6.61 0.53
C PHE A 236 -12.68 -5.99 1.06
N ALA A 237 -11.53 -6.32 0.46
CA ALA A 237 -10.25 -5.74 0.84
C ALA A 237 -10.23 -4.22 0.65
N THR A 238 -10.80 -3.72 -0.47
CA THR A 238 -10.93 -2.28 -0.72
C THR A 238 -11.83 -1.61 0.32
N VAL A 239 -12.97 -2.20 0.65
CA VAL A 239 -13.89 -1.67 1.70
C VAL A 239 -13.19 -1.63 3.06
N LEU A 240 -12.55 -2.72 3.48
CA LEU A 240 -11.87 -2.76 4.78
C LEU A 240 -10.71 -1.77 4.85
N GLY A 241 -9.84 -1.74 3.84
CA GLY A 241 -8.72 -0.80 3.78
C GLY A 241 -9.18 0.64 3.78
N SER A 242 -10.24 0.97 3.03
CA SER A 242 -10.74 2.35 2.92
C SER A 242 -11.34 2.84 4.24
N LEU A 243 -12.01 1.96 4.97
CA LEU A 243 -12.47 2.27 6.33
C LEU A 243 -11.26 2.49 7.25
N PHE A 244 -10.23 1.63 7.23
CA PHE A 244 -9.02 1.90 8.02
C PHE A 244 -8.33 3.21 7.63
N TYR A 245 -8.39 3.65 6.36
CA TYR A 245 -7.89 4.98 5.95
C TYR A 245 -8.71 6.14 6.53
N ILE A 246 -10.05 6.03 6.52
CA ILE A 246 -10.95 7.03 7.11
C ILE A 246 -10.68 7.15 8.62
N ILE A 247 -10.63 6.01 9.30
CA ILE A 247 -10.38 5.92 10.74
C ILE A 247 -8.96 6.40 11.08
N GLY A 248 -8.00 5.94 10.28
CA GLY A 248 -6.58 6.19 10.44
C GLY A 248 -6.14 7.58 10.00
N MET A 249 -7.05 8.51 9.68
CA MET A 249 -6.68 9.85 9.25
C MET A 249 -5.77 10.59 10.23
N ASN A 250 -5.83 10.24 11.52
CA ASN A 250 -4.98 10.80 12.57
C ASN A 250 -3.96 9.79 13.12
N SER A 251 -3.80 8.62 12.50
CA SER A 251 -2.90 7.56 12.98
C SER A 251 -2.19 6.87 11.83
N GLN A 252 -0.90 7.18 11.68
CA GLN A 252 -0.01 6.51 10.72
C GLN A 252 0.02 4.99 10.91
N MET A 253 -0.12 4.49 12.15
CA MET A 253 -0.16 3.05 12.42
C MET A 253 -1.36 2.37 11.75
N LEU A 254 -2.52 3.01 11.76
CA LEU A 254 -3.73 2.47 11.12
C LEU A 254 -3.65 2.54 9.60
N ILE A 255 -3.06 3.60 9.05
CA ILE A 255 -2.79 3.69 7.60
C ILE A 255 -1.88 2.54 7.17
N ARG A 256 -0.82 2.25 7.94
CA ARG A 256 0.09 1.14 7.66
C ARG A 256 -0.58 -0.24 7.72
N ILE A 257 -1.58 -0.42 8.59
CA ILE A 257 -2.44 -1.62 8.58
C ILE A 257 -3.29 -1.68 7.31
N ALA A 258 -3.88 -0.54 6.94
CA ALA A 258 -4.77 -0.45 5.80
C ALA A 258 -4.08 -0.76 4.47
N ASP A 259 -2.80 -0.40 4.31
CA ASP A 259 -2.04 -0.65 3.07
C ASP A 259 -2.04 -2.12 2.65
N TYR A 260 -2.04 -3.06 3.62
CA TYR A 260 -2.13 -4.50 3.35
C TYR A 260 -3.46 -4.95 2.74
N PHE A 261 -4.51 -4.13 2.86
CA PHE A 261 -5.82 -4.37 2.26
C PHE A 261 -6.02 -3.50 1.01
N LEU A 262 -5.61 -2.24 1.06
CA LEU A 262 -5.84 -1.24 0.03
C LEU A 262 -4.97 -1.46 -1.22
N ILE A 263 -3.87 -2.22 -1.11
CA ILE A 263 -3.06 -2.65 -2.26
C ILE A 263 -3.87 -3.45 -3.30
N PHE A 264 -5.05 -3.97 -2.94
CA PHE A 264 -5.96 -4.63 -3.88
C PHE A 264 -6.92 -3.66 -4.60
N ALA A 265 -7.02 -2.40 -4.18
CA ALA A 265 -7.86 -1.39 -4.83
C ALA A 265 -7.48 -1.14 -6.32
N PRO A 266 -6.18 -1.08 -6.69
CA PRO A 266 -5.75 -1.04 -8.10
C PRO A 266 -6.32 -2.17 -8.97
N VAL A 267 -6.62 -3.34 -8.39
CA VAL A 267 -7.21 -4.48 -9.11
C VAL A 267 -8.73 -4.40 -9.13
N PHE A 268 -9.34 -3.96 -8.03
CA PHE A 268 -10.78 -3.86 -7.88
C PHE A 268 -11.38 -2.80 -8.83
N ILE A 269 -10.82 -1.59 -8.83
CA ILE A 269 -11.39 -0.42 -9.52
C ILE A 269 -11.59 -0.65 -11.02
N PRO A 270 -10.57 -1.02 -11.82
CA PRO A 270 -10.77 -1.20 -13.27
C PRO A 270 -11.81 -2.29 -13.59
N ARG A 271 -11.90 -3.34 -12.76
CA ARG A 271 -12.91 -4.39 -12.91
C ARG A 271 -14.30 -3.92 -12.57
N ALA A 272 -14.42 -3.09 -11.53
CA ALA A 272 -15.68 -2.46 -11.17
C ALA A 272 -16.17 -1.57 -12.31
N ILE A 273 -15.29 -0.73 -12.87
CA ILE A 273 -15.60 0.12 -14.04
C ILE A 273 -16.12 -0.71 -15.21
N LYS A 274 -15.40 -1.77 -15.60
CA LYS A 274 -15.79 -2.64 -16.71
C LYS A 274 -17.16 -3.29 -16.47
N LYS A 275 -17.41 -3.78 -15.25
CA LYS A 275 -18.71 -4.38 -14.89
C LYS A 275 -19.85 -3.37 -14.87
N ILE A 276 -19.64 -2.19 -14.31
CA ILE A 276 -20.62 -1.09 -14.30
C ILE A 276 -20.95 -0.71 -15.74
N SER A 277 -19.93 -0.49 -16.56
CA SER A 277 -20.08 -0.07 -17.96
C SER A 277 -20.86 -1.07 -18.79
N ASN A 278 -20.65 -2.37 -18.58
CA ASN A 278 -21.37 -3.43 -19.28
C ASN A 278 -22.88 -3.49 -18.97
N ARG A 279 -23.38 -2.72 -17.99
CA ARG A 279 -24.82 -2.61 -17.69
C ARG A 279 -25.54 -1.63 -18.63
N PHE A 280 -24.80 -0.77 -19.33
CA PHE A 280 -25.35 0.28 -20.17
C PHE A 280 -25.18 -0.08 -21.65
N LEU A 281 -26.14 0.34 -22.49
CA LEU A 281 -26.04 0.19 -23.95
C LEU A 281 -24.79 0.89 -24.50
N GLN A 282 -24.48 2.07 -23.97
CA GLN A 282 -23.33 2.89 -24.34
C GLN A 282 -22.08 2.54 -23.51
N LYS A 283 -21.80 1.23 -23.35
CA LYS A 283 -20.74 0.71 -22.47
C LYS A 283 -19.38 1.40 -22.64
N ASN A 284 -18.97 1.73 -23.87
CA ASN A 284 -17.68 2.34 -24.13
C ASN A 284 -17.62 3.78 -23.58
N ILE A 285 -18.70 4.54 -23.73
CA ILE A 285 -18.80 5.92 -23.23
C ILE A 285 -18.77 5.92 -21.70
N VAL A 286 -19.54 5.03 -21.07
CA VAL A 286 -19.55 4.88 -19.61
C VAL A 286 -18.18 4.45 -19.08
N ASN A 287 -17.52 3.52 -19.76
CA ASN A 287 -16.16 3.09 -19.40
C ASN A 287 -15.16 4.24 -19.47
N CYS A 288 -15.17 5.02 -20.55
CA CYS A 288 -14.34 6.21 -20.70
C CYS A 288 -14.62 7.25 -19.62
N PHE A 289 -15.90 7.52 -19.32
CA PHE A 289 -16.30 8.47 -18.29
C PHE A 289 -15.83 8.04 -16.89
N CYS A 290 -16.07 6.79 -16.49
CA CYS A 290 -15.62 6.27 -15.21
C CYS A 290 -14.09 6.25 -15.11
N CYS A 291 -13.38 5.88 -16.18
CA CYS A 291 -11.92 5.99 -16.23
C CYS A 291 -11.45 7.44 -16.06
N ALA A 292 -12.07 8.39 -16.75
CA ALA A 292 -11.74 9.81 -16.63
C ALA A 292 -11.91 10.31 -15.18
N ILE A 293 -12.99 9.92 -14.49
CA ILE A 293 -13.18 10.24 -13.06
C ILE A 293 -12.02 9.71 -12.21
N VAL A 294 -11.62 8.45 -12.40
CA VAL A 294 -10.50 7.87 -11.64
C VAL A 294 -9.17 8.56 -11.97
N LEU A 295 -8.94 8.89 -13.24
CA LEU A 295 -7.74 9.62 -13.68
C LEU A 295 -7.67 11.01 -13.03
N ILE A 296 -8.76 11.78 -13.08
CA ILE A 296 -8.85 13.13 -12.51
C ILE A 296 -8.71 13.07 -10.98
N ALA A 297 -9.38 12.12 -10.31
CA ALA A 297 -9.27 11.95 -8.87
C ALA A 297 -7.82 11.62 -8.46
N GLY A 298 -7.19 10.67 -9.15
CA GLY A 298 -5.80 10.30 -8.91
C GLY A 298 -4.83 11.46 -9.11
N LEU A 299 -4.94 12.19 -10.22
CA LEU A 299 -4.09 13.36 -10.48
C LEU A 299 -4.31 14.47 -9.45
N THR A 300 -5.55 14.71 -9.04
CA THR A 300 -5.87 15.69 -7.99
C THR A 300 -5.20 15.32 -6.67
N ILE A 301 -5.32 14.05 -6.24
CA ILE A 301 -4.72 13.54 -5.00
C ILE A 301 -3.19 13.63 -5.06
N MET A 302 -2.60 13.15 -6.16
CA MET A 302 -1.15 13.21 -6.38
C MET A 302 -0.65 14.65 -6.30
N THR A 303 -1.29 15.57 -7.02
CA THR A 303 -0.91 16.98 -7.06
C THR A 303 -1.07 17.63 -5.68
N TYR A 304 -2.19 17.38 -5.00
CA TYR A 304 -2.43 17.88 -3.64
C TYR A 304 -1.33 17.42 -2.67
N LYS A 305 -0.98 16.13 -2.68
CA LYS A 305 0.05 15.61 -1.77
C LYS A 305 1.46 16.11 -2.11
N LEU A 306 1.79 16.23 -3.39
CA LEU A 306 3.10 16.74 -3.83
C LEU A 306 3.26 18.24 -3.56
N LEU A 307 2.21 19.05 -3.78
CA LEU A 307 2.24 20.50 -3.50
C LEU A 307 2.42 20.80 -2.01
N ASN A 308 1.80 20.00 -1.14
CA ASN A 308 1.98 20.12 0.31
C ASN A 308 3.22 19.38 0.82
N ASN A 309 3.98 18.74 -0.08
CA ASN A 309 5.18 17.97 0.22
C ASN A 309 5.03 17.00 1.42
N PHE A 310 3.88 16.32 1.54
CA PHE A 310 3.61 15.46 2.70
C PHE A 310 4.56 14.27 2.85
N GLY A 311 5.38 13.99 1.83
CA GLY A 311 6.37 12.94 1.86
C GLY A 311 7.81 13.41 1.75
N ASP A 312 8.11 14.71 1.83
CA ASP A 312 9.47 15.23 1.55
C ASP A 312 10.06 14.73 0.23
N ILE A 313 9.25 14.85 -0.83
CA ILE A 313 9.55 14.41 -2.20
C ILE A 313 9.78 15.63 -3.12
N VAL A 314 9.34 16.84 -2.74
CA VAL A 314 9.39 18.08 -3.56
C VAL A 314 9.62 19.32 -2.67
N PRO A 315 10.40 20.35 -3.05
CA PRO A 315 11.16 20.49 -4.28
C PRO A 315 12.58 19.97 -4.12
N TYR A 316 13.11 19.41 -5.21
CA TYR A 316 14.54 19.48 -5.44
C TYR A 316 14.88 20.97 -5.47
N SER A 317 15.60 21.49 -4.46
CA SER A 317 16.33 22.73 -4.68
C SER A 317 17.42 22.39 -5.69
N SER A 318 17.12 22.56 -6.97
CA SER A 318 18.14 22.66 -7.98
C SER A 318 18.92 23.93 -7.65
N ASP A 319 20.00 23.80 -6.90
CA ASP A 319 21.09 24.78 -6.87
C ASP A 319 21.75 24.81 -8.26
N ILE A 320 20.96 25.09 -9.30
CA ILE A 320 21.48 25.58 -10.57
C ILE A 320 21.78 27.05 -10.29
N ARG A 321 22.96 27.29 -9.70
CA ARG A 321 23.60 28.59 -9.79
C ARG A 321 23.91 28.78 -11.26
N PHE A 322 23.06 29.53 -11.95
CA PHE A 322 23.50 30.19 -13.17
C PHE A 322 24.62 31.13 -12.74
N TRP A 323 25.86 30.75 -13.02
CA TRP A 323 26.97 31.68 -13.06
C TRP A 323 26.65 32.69 -14.17
N MET A 324 26.04 33.80 -13.79
CA MET A 324 26.18 35.07 -14.50
C MET A 324 27.27 35.87 -13.78
#